data_AF-A0A4Q2J5D7-F1
#
_entry.id   AF-A0A4Q2J5D7-F1
#
_cell.length_a   1.000
_cell.length_b   1.000
_cell.length_c   1.000
_cell.angle_alpha   90.00
_cell.angle_beta   90.00
_cell.angle_gamma   90.00
#
_symmetry.space_group_name_H-M   'P 1'
#
loop_
_entity.id
_entity.type
_entity.pdbx_description
1 polymer ?
#
loop_
_entity_poly.entity_id
_entity_poly.type
_entity_poly.pdbx_seq_one_letter_code
_entity_poly.pdbx_strand_id
1 'polypeptide(L)'
;MNKTSHIVGPIKDKYFVRVEIEWVKPYKRPAWISATADIFLGVPATAGSAFVERIVSDGPHSNFFTAQQKAEADAQKKIARLS
;
A
#
# COMPACT_ATOMS: atom_id res chain seq x y z
N MET A 1 7.17 -0.06 16.58
CA MET A 1 7.42 -0.47 15.17
C MET A 1 7.70 0.79 14.39
N ASN A 2 8.74 0.82 13.54
CA ASN A 2 8.87 1.91 12.56
C ASN A 2 7.83 1.62 11.48
N LYS A 3 6.94 2.57 11.20
CA LYS A 3 5.95 2.52 10.13
C LYS A 3 5.98 3.86 9.41
N THR A 4 5.83 3.82 8.10
CA THR A 4 5.64 5.03 7.29
C THR A 4 4.45 4.80 6.37
N SER A 5 3.61 5.81 6.22
CA SER A 5 2.45 5.74 5.36
C SER A 5 2.35 6.99 4.49
N HIS A 6 1.83 6.81 3.29
CA HIS A 6 1.48 7.92 2.42
C HIS A 6 0.23 7.57 1.62
N ILE A 7 -0.44 8.62 1.18
CA ILE A 7 -1.63 8.52 0.35
C ILE A 7 -1.20 8.86 -1.06
N VAL A 8 -1.38 7.90 -1.96
CA VAL A 8 -1.36 8.14 -3.39
C VAL A 8 -2.72 8.76 -3.73
N GLY A 9 -2.67 9.94 -4.36
CA GLY A 9 -3.82 10.82 -4.61
C GLY A 9 -4.93 10.19 -5.45
N PRO A 10 -5.92 10.97 -5.93
CA PRO A 10 -7.07 10.42 -6.63
C PRO A 10 -6.61 9.64 -7.86
N ILE A 11 -6.73 8.32 -7.81
CA ILE A 11 -6.56 7.43 -8.96
C ILE A 11 -7.95 7.26 -9.55
N LYS A 12 -8.13 7.76 -10.78
CA LYS A 12 -9.37 7.60 -11.56
C LYS A 12 -10.60 8.16 -10.83
N ASP A 13 -10.53 9.44 -10.48
CA ASP A 13 -11.56 10.35 -9.95
C ASP A 13 -12.26 9.98 -8.63
N LYS A 14 -12.16 8.72 -8.18
CA LYS A 14 -12.88 8.23 -6.98
C LYS A 14 -12.11 7.24 -6.13
N TYR A 15 -10.99 6.70 -6.61
CA TYR A 15 -10.18 5.75 -5.83
C TYR A 15 -8.96 6.42 -5.23
N PHE A 16 -8.56 5.96 -4.06
CA PHE A 16 -7.38 6.41 -3.34
C PHE A 16 -6.62 5.20 -2.86
N VAL A 17 -5.30 5.28 -2.85
CA VAL A 17 -4.46 4.20 -2.35
C VAL A 17 -3.67 4.71 -1.16
N ARG A 18 -3.86 4.09 0.01
CA ARG A 18 -2.96 4.29 1.15
C ARG A 18 -1.90 3.21 1.09
N VAL A 19 -0.65 3.60 0.98
CA VAL A 19 0.47 2.66 1.08
C VAL A 19 1.10 2.82 2.46
N GLU A 20 1.04 1.78 3.27
CA GLU A 20 1.72 1.64 4.56
C GLU A 20 2.90 0.69 4.40
N ILE A 21 4.05 1.05 4.95
CA ILE A 21 5.24 0.22 4.98
C ILE A 21 5.59 -0.05 6.44
N GLU A 22 5.67 -1.33 6.76
CA GLU A 22 6.06 -1.82 8.06
C GLU A 22 7.41 -2.53 7.99
N TRP A 23 8.33 -2.09 8.86
CA TRP A 23 9.60 -2.78 9.07
C TRP A 23 9.38 -3.92 10.06
N VAL A 24 9.45 -5.15 9.56
CA VAL A 24 9.25 -6.31 10.41
C VAL A 24 10.60 -6.71 11.00
N LYS A 25 10.76 -6.46 12.30
CA LYS A 25 11.92 -6.97 13.03
C LYS A 25 11.87 -8.50 13.00
N PRO A 26 12.94 -9.16 12.56
CA PRO A 26 12.90 -10.60 12.44
C PRO A 26 12.88 -11.27 13.81
N TYR A 27 11.91 -12.16 14.01
CA TYR A 27 12.03 -13.21 15.01
C TYR A 27 12.50 -14.47 14.27
N LYS A 28 13.83 -14.62 14.16
CA LYS A 28 14.55 -15.76 13.52
C LYS A 28 14.63 -15.80 11.98
N ARG A 29 14.49 -14.68 11.28
CA ARG A 29 14.60 -14.58 9.81
C ARG A 29 15.43 -13.36 9.38
N PRO A 30 15.75 -13.14 8.09
CA PRO A 30 16.33 -11.87 7.65
C PRO A 30 15.34 -10.72 7.85
N ALA A 31 15.82 -9.49 8.06
CA ALA A 31 14.93 -8.32 8.09
C ALA A 31 14.17 -8.20 6.76
N TRP A 32 12.87 -7.95 6.83
CA TRP A 32 12.01 -7.71 5.67
C TRP A 32 11.10 -6.51 5.90
N ILE A 33 10.58 -6.00 4.79
CA ILE A 33 9.57 -4.95 4.74
C ILE A 33 8.26 -5.56 4.27
N SER A 34 7.16 -5.13 4.87
CA SER A 34 5.82 -5.41 4.37
C SER A 34 5.22 -4.11 3.86
N ALA A 35 4.99 -4.01 2.55
CA ALA A 35 4.30 -2.89 1.93
C ALA A 35 2.83 -3.27 1.72
N THR A 36 1.92 -2.55 2.35
CA THR A 36 0.48 -2.74 2.27
C THR A 36 -0.13 -1.57 1.51
N ALA A 37 -0.71 -1.81 0.34
CA ALA A 37 -1.51 -0.85 -0.40
C ALA A 37 -3.00 -1.14 -0.19
N ASP A 38 -3.68 -0.27 0.54
CA ASP A 38 -5.12 -0.31 0.77
C ASP A 38 -5.83 0.61 -0.24
N ILE A 39 -6.72 0.04 -1.04
CA ILE A 39 -7.54 0.76 -2.01
C ILE A 39 -8.84 1.20 -1.32
N PHE A 40 -9.15 2.49 -1.42
CA PHE A 40 -10.37 3.08 -0.91
C PHE A 40 -11.15 3.75 -2.05
N LEU A 41 -12.47 3.73 -1.95
CA LEU A 41 -13.38 4.51 -2.78
C LEU A 41 -13.89 5.70 -1.94
N GLY A 42 -13.87 6.92 -2.49
CA GLY A 42 -14.35 8.12 -1.81
C GLY A 42 -13.28 9.17 -1.64
N VAL A 43 -13.17 9.82 -0.48
CA VAL A 43 -12.20 10.88 -0.17
C VAL A 43 -11.07 10.28 0.67
N PRO A 44 -9.79 10.68 0.50
CA PRO A 44 -8.69 10.03 1.19
C PRO A 44 -8.76 10.25 2.70
N ALA A 45 -8.79 9.15 3.45
CA ALA A 45 -8.55 9.11 4.90
C ALA A 45 -9.57 9.85 5.79
N THR A 46 -10.78 10.12 5.31
CA THR A 46 -11.90 10.57 6.16
C THR A 46 -12.81 9.39 6.55
N ALA A 47 -13.45 9.49 7.73
CA ALA A 47 -14.53 8.60 8.12
C ALA A 47 -15.64 8.65 7.06
N GLY A 48 -15.79 7.59 6.27
CA GLY A 48 -16.65 7.55 5.07
C GLY A 48 -15.98 6.97 3.82
N SER A 49 -14.67 6.74 3.85
CA SER A 49 -13.97 6.00 2.79
C SER A 49 -14.42 4.54 2.77
N ALA A 50 -14.93 4.03 1.64
CA ALA A 50 -15.27 2.61 1.52
C ALA A 50 -14.00 1.81 1.18
N PHE A 51 -13.63 0.85 2.03
CA PHE A 51 -12.53 -0.07 1.73
C PHE A 51 -12.90 -0.96 0.55
N VAL A 52 -12.02 -1.04 -0.44
CA VAL A 52 -12.19 -1.88 -1.63
C VAL A 52 -11.38 -3.15 -1.49
N GLU A 53 -10.06 -3.02 -1.31
CA GLU A 53 -9.15 -4.16 -1.31
C GLU A 53 -7.81 -3.80 -0.66
N ARG A 54 -7.11 -4.82 -0.17
CA ARG A 54 -5.75 -4.71 0.37
C ARG A 54 -4.79 -5.53 -0.48
N ILE A 55 -3.67 -4.94 -0.84
CA ILE A 55 -2.56 -5.60 -1.54
C ILE A 55 -1.35 -5.58 -0.62
N VAL A 56 -0.83 -6.77 -0.28
CA VAL A 56 0.38 -6.91 0.54
C VAL A 56 1.51 -7.39 -0.35
N SER A 57 2.64 -6.69 -0.31
CA SER A 57 3.87 -7.10 -0.96
C SER A 57 5.00 -7.11 0.07
N ASP A 58 5.48 -8.31 0.39
CA ASP A 58 6.64 -8.50 1.24
C ASP A 58 7.93 -8.52 0.40
N GLY A 59 9.02 -8.02 0.98
CA GLY A 59 10.32 -8.00 0.30
C GLY A 59 11.50 -7.87 1.27
N PRO A 60 12.72 -8.17 0.81
CA PRO A 60 13.92 -7.99 1.62
C PRO A 60 14.09 -6.53 2.02
N HIS A 61 14.65 -6.31 3.22
CA HIS A 61 14.82 -4.98 3.81
C HIS A 61 15.61 -3.98 2.94
N SER A 62 16.52 -4.45 2.07
CA SER A 62 17.29 -3.61 1.15
C SER A 62 16.45 -2.93 0.08
N ASN A 63 15.21 -3.37 -0.15
CA ASN A 63 14.39 -2.98 -1.31
C ASN A 63 13.15 -2.15 -0.92
N PHE A 64 13.31 -1.23 0.04
CA PHE A 64 12.25 -0.32 0.54
C PHE A 64 11.45 0.33 -0.59
N PHE A 65 12.14 1.05 -1.48
CA PHE A 65 11.51 1.77 -2.59
C PHE A 65 10.84 0.82 -3.59
N THR A 66 11.40 -0.37 -3.79
CA THR A 66 10.85 -1.36 -4.73
C THR A 66 9.57 -1.99 -4.21
N ALA A 67 9.49 -2.35 -2.93
CA ALA A 67 8.25 -2.92 -2.36
C ALA A 67 7.13 -1.88 -2.33
N GLN A 68 7.46 -0.63 -2.02
CA GLN A 68 6.53 0.50 -2.09
C GLN A 68 5.97 0.69 -3.50
N GLN A 69 6.85 0.88 -4.49
CA GLN A 69 6.45 1.11 -5.89
C GLN A 69 5.68 -0.09 -6.45
N LYS A 70 6.05 -1.30 -6.07
CA LYS A 70 5.35 -2.51 -6.50
C LYS A 70 3.93 -2.58 -5.93
N ALA A 71 3.75 -2.33 -4.63
CA ALA A 71 2.43 -2.30 -4.00
C ALA A 71 1.54 -1.20 -4.61
N GLU A 72 2.11 -0.02 -4.89
CA GLU A 72 1.42 1.07 -5.57
C GLU A 72 1.03 0.70 -7.01
N ALA A 73 1.97 0.17 -7.80
CA ALA A 73 1.70 -0.21 -9.18
C ALA A 73 0.67 -1.34 -9.28
N ASP A 74 0.71 -2.31 -8.36
CA ASP A 74 -0.28 -3.38 -8.29
C ASP A 74 -1.67 -2.82 -7.94
N ALA A 75 -1.76 -1.84 -7.02
CA ALA A 75 -3.00 -1.15 -6.70
C ALA A 75 -3.55 -0.33 -7.88
N GLN A 76 -2.69 0.43 -8.56
CA GLN A 76 -3.05 1.20 -9.76
C GLN A 76 -3.55 0.29 -10.89
N LYS A 77 -2.86 -0.82 -11.17
CA LYS A 77 -3.29 -1.82 -12.16
C LYS A 77 -4.65 -2.41 -11.80
N LYS A 78 -4.92 -2.64 -10.51
CA LYS A 78 -6.21 -3.17 -10.07
C LYS A 78 -7.32 -2.14 -10.26
N ILE A 79 -7.09 -0.89 -9.89
CA ILE A 79 -8.04 0.20 -10.13
C ILE A 79 -8.33 0.37 -11.62
N ALA A 80 -7.32 0.22 -12.49
CA ALA A 80 -7.51 0.25 -13.93
C ALA A 80 -8.44 -0.86 -14.45
N ARG A 81 -8.45 -2.04 -13.81
CA ARG A 81 -9.36 -3.17 -14.14
C ARG A 81 -10.77 -3.03 -13.57
N LEU A 82 -10.97 -2.17 -12.56
CA LEU A 82 -12.25 -1.96 -11.89
C LEU A 82 -13.12 -0.87 -12.57
N SER A 83 -12.69 -0.31 -13.69
CA SER A 83 -13.49 0.60 -14.52
C SER A 83 -13.95 -0.06 -15.81
#